data_AF-A0A6N2ZYG6-F1
#
_entry.id   AF-A0A6N2ZYG6-F1
#
_cell.length_a   1.000
_cell.length_b   1.000
_cell.length_c   1.000
_cell.angle_alpha   90.00
_cell.angle_beta   90.00
_cell.angle_gamma   90.00
#
_symmetry.space_group_name_H-M   'P 1'
#
loop_
_entity.id
_entity.type
_entity.pdbx_description
1 polymer ?
#
loop_
_entity_poly.entity_id
_entity_poly.type
_entity_poly.pdbx_seq_one_letter_code
_entity_poly.pdbx_strand_id
1 'polypeptide(L)' 'MPYIDNSFYGKIDFYSMKGVVMETLYYDNKDEFDREIQESYEIWRPIKPEVLSGYKYLDSDYEEELEW' A
#
# COMPACT_ATOMS: atom_id res chain seq x y z
N MET A 1 14.15 -5.35 -22.86
CA MET A 1 13.52 -4.58 -21.76
C MET A 1 12.98 -5.61 -20.78
N PRO A 2 13.37 -5.60 -19.49
CA PRO A 2 12.79 -6.54 -18.54
C PRO A 2 11.31 -6.18 -18.41
N TYR A 3 10.45 -7.15 -18.70
CA TYR A 3 9.02 -7.05 -18.49
C TYR A 3 8.81 -7.06 -16.98
N ILE A 4 8.52 -5.89 -16.40
CA ILE A 4 8.00 -5.84 -15.04
C ILE A 4 6.60 -6.41 -15.17
N ASP A 5 6.44 -7.65 -14.70
CA ASP A 5 5.14 -8.29 -14.57
C ASP A 5 4.28 -7.35 -13.74
N ASN A 6 3.21 -6.81 -14.32
CA ASN A 6 2.28 -5.86 -13.68
C ASN A 6 1.36 -6.61 -12.68
N SER A 7 1.92 -7.58 -11.96
CA SER A 7 1.21 -8.55 -11.12
C SER A 7 1.13 -8.10 -9.66
N PHE A 8 1.82 -7.01 -9.30
CA PHE A 8 1.82 -6.49 -7.94
C PHE A 8 0.53 -5.71 -7.63
N TYR A 9 -0.08 -6.01 -6.49
CA TYR A 9 -1.19 -5.26 -5.92
C TYR A 9 -0.78 -3.82 -5.59
N GLY A 10 0.34 -3.65 -4.90
CA GLY A 10 0.83 -2.36 -4.42
C GLY A 10 2.31 -2.38 -4.10
N LYS A 11 2.85 -1.21 -3.81
CA LYS A 11 4.22 -1.02 -3.30
C LYS A 11 4.23 -0.12 -2.07
N ILE A 12 5.24 -0.27 -1.24
CA ILE A 12 5.46 0.59 -0.08
C ILE A 12 6.88 1.14 -0.14
N ASP A 13 7.00 2.46 -0.19
CA ASP A 13 8.27 3.15 -0.03
C ASP A 13 8.54 3.37 1.47
N PHE A 14 9.67 2.88 1.96
CA PHE A 14 10.10 3.06 3.34
C PHE A 14 11.10 4.20 3.43
N TYR A 15 10.82 5.17 4.28
CA TYR A 15 11.67 6.34 4.46
C TYR A 15 12.58 6.17 5.68
N SER A 16 13.74 6.79 5.60
CA SER A 16 14.50 7.15 6.79
C SER A 16 13.80 8.28 7.55
N MET A 17 14.20 8.51 8.81
CA MET A 17 13.74 9.67 9.59
C MET A 17 14.08 11.02 8.95
N LYS A 18 14.94 11.06 7.93
CA LYS A 18 15.29 12.27 7.16
C LYS A 18 14.45 12.45 5.90
N GLY A 19 13.46 11.60 5.65
CA GLY A 19 12.60 11.65 4.46
C GLY A 19 13.25 11.12 3.18
N VAL A 20 14.35 10.37 3.28
CA VAL A 20 14.99 9.71 2.13
C VAL A 20 14.46 8.29 2.00
N VAL A 21 14.03 7.89 0.78
CA VAL A 21 13.62 6.50 0.49
C VAL A 21 14.82 5.57 0.67
N MET A 22 14.68 4.62 1.59
CA MET A 22 15.69 3.61 1.87
C MET A 22 15.44 2.34 1.06
N GLU A 23 14.18 1.94 0.97
CA GLU A 23 13.77 0.69 0.35
C GLU A 23 12.35 0.84 -0.22
N THR A 24 12.06 0.11 -1.30
CA THR A 24 10.73 -0.01 -1.88
C THR A 24 10.40 -1.49 -1.99
N LEU A 25 9.33 -1.93 -1.32
CA LEU A 25 8.83 -3.30 -1.41
C LEU A 25 7.58 -3.34 -2.28
N TYR A 26 7.43 -4.42 -3.04
CA TYR A 26 6.28 -4.69 -3.89
C TYR A 26 5.53 -5.90 -3.33
N TYR A 27 4.21 -5.83 -3.31
CA TYR A 27 3.33 -6.84 -2.74
C TYR A 27 2.39 -7.35 -3.82
N ASP A 28 2.28 -8.67 -3.95
CA ASP A 28 1.41 -9.32 -4.94
C ASP A 28 -0.07 -9.33 -4.53
N ASN A 29 -0.36 -9.25 -3.23
CA ASN A 29 -1.71 -9.38 -2.67
C ASN A 29 -2.03 -8.26 -1.66
N LYS A 30 -3.33 -8.00 -1.47
CA LYS A 30 -3.85 -6.98 -0.56
C LYS A 30 -3.52 -7.28 0.91
N ASP A 31 -3.67 -8.53 1.32
CA ASP A 31 -3.58 -8.89 2.75
C ASP A 31 -2.18 -8.63 3.32
N GLU A 32 -1.13 -8.97 2.57
CA GLU A 32 0.25 -8.69 2.99
C GLU A 32 0.60 -7.19 2.91
N PHE A 33 0.07 -6.50 1.90
CA PHE A 33 0.23 -5.06 1.75
C PHE A 33 -0.38 -4.30 2.93
N ASP A 34 -1.63 -4.60 3.28
CA ASP A 34 -2.33 -3.96 4.40
C ASP A 34 -1.69 -4.30 5.75
N ARG A 35 -1.26 -5.55 5.93
CA ARG A 35 -0.57 -5.97 7.15
C ARG A 35 0.70 -5.16 7.37
N GLU A 36 1.54 -4.99 6.34
CA GLU A 36 2.75 -4.19 6.46
C GLU A 36 2.44 -2.72 6.78
N ILE A 37 1.39 -2.16 6.18
CA ILE A 37 0.95 -0.78 6.47
C ILE A 37 0.58 -0.67 7.95
N GLN A 38 -0.24 -1.59 8.46
CA GLN A 38 -0.64 -1.59 9.86
C GLN A 38 0.57 -1.73 10.78
N GLU A 39 1.42 -2.73 10.57
CA GLU A 39 2.61 -2.98 11.39
C GLU A 39 3.57 -1.78 11.37
N SER A 40 3.74 -1.13 10.21
CA SER A 40 4.55 0.09 10.08
C SER A 40 3.99 1.25 10.86
N TYR A 41 2.67 1.46 10.87
CA TYR A 41 2.04 2.52 11.67
C TYR A 41 2.12 2.25 13.18
N GLU A 42 1.99 0.98 13.61
CA GLU A 42 2.12 0.60 15.03
C GLU A 42 3.48 0.98 15.61
N ILE A 43 4.55 0.91 14.80
CA ILE A 43 5.91 1.29 15.20
C ILE A 43 6.32 2.71 14.75
N TRP A 44 5.39 3.50 14.22
CA TRP A 44 5.64 4.86 13.69
C TRP A 44 6.74 4.91 12.61
N ARG A 45 6.85 3.85 11.80
CA ARG A 45 7.78 3.81 10.67
C ARG A 45 7.26 4.71 9.55
N PRO A 46 8.06 5.66 9.04
CA PRO A 46 7.62 6.53 7.96
C PRO A 46 7.58 5.74 6.65
N ILE A 47 6.38 5.57 6.10
CA ILE A 47 6.12 4.82 4.87
C ILE A 47 5.22 5.61 3.93
N LYS A 48 5.26 5.25 2.64
CA LYS A 48 4.29 5.71 1.62
C LYS A 48 3.78 4.50 0.84
N PRO A 49 2.61 3.97 1.20
CA PRO A 49 1.96 2.94 0.40
C PRO A 49 1.37 3.53 -0.88
N GLU A 50 1.45 2.78 -1.98
CA GLU A 50 0.88 3.11 -3.27
C GLU A 50 0.31 1.84 -3.91
N VAL A 51 -1.01 1.81 -4.16
CA VAL A 51 -1.65 0.72 -4.88
C VAL A 51 -1.29 0.87 -6.36
N LEU A 52 -0.64 -0.14 -6.93
CA LEU A 52 -0.16 -0.15 -8.31
C LEU A 52 -1.13 -0.81 -9.25
N SER A 53 -1.94 -1.71 -8.71
CA SER A 53 -2.86 -2.48 -9.51
C SER A 53 -4.04 -1.62 -9.93
N GLY A 54 -4.32 -1.61 -11.23
CA GLY A 54 -5.58 -1.09 -11.80
C GLY A 54 -6.79 -1.97 -11.46
N TYR A 55 -6.76 -2.71 -10.34
CA TYR A 55 -7.96 -3.29 -9.78
C TYR A 55 -8.80 -2.13 -9.30
N LYS A 56 -9.71 -1.69 -10.17
CA LYS A 56 -10.99 -1.13 -9.76
C LYS A 56 -11.49 -2.05 -8.65
N TYR A 57 -11.31 -1.63 -7.41
CA TYR A 57 -12.26 -2.00 -6.38
C TYR A 57 -13.61 -1.65 -7.01
N LEU A 58 -14.37 -2.67 -7.38
CA LEU A 58 -15.81 -2.54 -7.32
C LEU A 58 -16.04 -1.99 -5.93
N ASP A 59 -16.38 -0.70 -5.86
CA ASP A 59 -16.98 -0.05 -4.70
C ASP A 59 -18.05 -1.02 -4.20
N SER A 60 -17.69 -1.86 -3.23
CA SER A 60 -18.66 -2.63 -2.49
C SER A 60 -19.07 -1.69 -1.37
N ASP A 61 -20.11 -0.90 -1.65
CA ASP A 61 -21.14 -0.47 -0.73
C ASP A 61 -20.75 -0.55 0.76
N TYR A 62 -19.75 0.22 1.18
CA TYR A 62 -19.72 0.71 2.54
C TYR A 62 -20.48 2.02 2.49
N GLU A 63 -21.82 1.87 2.53
CA GLU A 63 -22.75 2.89 2.96
C GLU A 63 -22.18 3.54 4.23
N GLU A 64 -21.60 4.73 4.07
CA GLU A 64 -21.40 5.66 5.17
C GLU A 64 -22.79 6.21 5.52
N GLU A 65 -23.58 5.38 6.20
CA GLU A 65 -24.74 5.79 7.00
C GLU A 65 -24.23 6.73 8.09
N LEU A 66 -24.08 8.01 7.77
CA LEU A 66 -23.93 9.08 8.75
C LEU A 66 -24.27 10.42 8.11
N GLU A 67 -25.52 10.85 8.28
CA GLU A 67 -25.81 12.14 8.92
C GLU A 67 -27.26 12.18 9.43
N TRP A 68 -27.37 12.63 10.69
CA TRP A 68 -28.58 12.69 11.54
C TRP A 68 -29.57 13.78 11.13
#